data_AF-A0A353ZB98-F1
#
_entry.id   AF-A0A353ZB98-F1
#
_cell.length_a   1.000
_cell.length_b   1.000
_cell.length_c   1.000
_cell.angle_alpha   90.00
_cell.angle_beta   90.00
_cell.angle_gamma   90.00
#
_symmetry.space_group_name_H-M   'P 1'
#
loop_
_entity.id
_entity.type
_entity.pdbx_description
1 polymer ?
#
loop_
_entity_poly.entity_id
_entity_poly.type
_entity_poly.pdbx_seq_one_letter_code
_entity_poly.pdbx_strand_id
1 'polypeptide(L)'
;MTSRQLHRGFALWGTFLFSLLLLGGMTLIGSPFQERLRRIDEQRLSDLRGIRRALEILCVDRSGDRPRLVADLPKTLAELDLRARQGDAVPWALSLQDPATKAPYEYRPLEDSQFELCAQFDLSRQRKWEPFWNHPAGKHCFQLDLLAQTRGLTSGLPPASPRSDPAP
;
A
#
# COMPACT_ATOMS: atom_id res chain seq x y z
N MET A 1 60.30 -14.22 17.72
CA MET A 1 59.00 -13.53 17.79
C MET A 1 58.01 -14.44 18.48
N THR A 2 57.47 -14.00 19.61
CA THR A 2 56.74 -14.83 20.59
C THR A 2 55.39 -15.28 20.04
N SER A 3 55.04 -16.57 20.21
CA SER A 3 53.77 -17.18 19.75
C SER A 3 52.53 -16.34 20.06
N ARG A 4 52.53 -15.63 21.20
CA ARG A 4 51.50 -14.67 21.60
C ARG A 4 51.24 -13.55 20.57
N GLN A 5 52.25 -13.08 19.85
CA GLN A 5 52.11 -12.05 18.80
C GLN A 5 51.36 -12.61 17.59
N LEU A 6 51.67 -13.85 17.18
CA LEU A 6 51.00 -14.54 16.08
C LEU A 6 49.53 -14.85 16.40
N HIS A 7 49.24 -15.33 17.62
CA HIS A 7 47.87 -15.58 18.06
C HIS A 7 47.01 -14.30 18.11
N ARG A 8 47.59 -13.17 18.54
CA ARG A 8 46.90 -11.87 18.56
C ARG A 8 46.62 -11.37 17.13
N GLY A 9 47.57 -11.52 16.22
CA GLY A 9 47.38 -11.19 14.81
C GLY A 9 46.25 -11.99 14.17
N PHE A 10 46.22 -13.31 14.39
CA PHE A 10 45.15 -14.18 13.90
C PHE A 10 43.78 -13.84 14.48
N ALA A 11 43.69 -13.54 15.77
CA ALA A 11 42.43 -13.16 16.40
C ALA A 11 41.87 -11.85 15.81
N LEU A 12 42.73 -10.82 15.65
CA LEU A 12 42.33 -9.56 15.03
C LEU A 12 41.85 -9.75 13.59
N TRP A 13 42.59 -10.52 12.79
CA TRP A 13 42.22 -10.85 11.42
C TRP A 13 40.91 -11.62 11.33
N GLY A 14 40.73 -12.65 12.18
CA GLY A 14 39.50 -13.44 12.22
C GLY A 14 38.28 -12.59 12.58
N THR A 15 38.42 -11.71 13.58
CA THR A 15 37.33 -10.81 14.00
C THR A 15 37.01 -9.79 12.90
N PHE A 16 38.03 -9.28 12.22
CA PHE A 16 37.86 -8.35 11.10
C PHE A 16 37.13 -9.02 9.92
N LEU A 17 37.57 -10.21 9.49
CA LEU A 17 36.94 -10.98 8.42
C LEU A 17 35.48 -11.31 8.75
N PHE A 18 35.22 -11.76 9.97
CA PHE A 18 33.88 -12.08 10.43
C PHE A 18 32.96 -10.85 10.43
N SER A 19 33.46 -9.70 10.88
CA SER A 19 32.72 -8.44 10.85
C SER A 19 32.40 -8.02 9.40
N LEU A 20 33.35 -8.19 8.48
CA LEU A 20 33.15 -7.87 7.07
C LEU A 20 32.06 -8.75 6.42
N LEU A 21 32.06 -10.05 6.75
CA LEU A 21 31.04 -11.00 6.30
C LEU A 21 29.65 -10.63 6.82
N LEU A 22 29.52 -10.25 8.09
CA LEU A 22 28.25 -9.83 8.68
C LEU A 22 27.72 -8.55 8.02
N LEU A 23 28.55 -7.52 7.88
CA LEU A 23 28.15 -6.26 7.24
C LEU A 23 27.76 -6.49 5.77
N GLY A 24 28.56 -7.28 5.04
CA GLY A 24 28.25 -7.65 3.66
C GLY A 24 26.91 -8.38 3.54
N GLY A 25 26.66 -9.37 4.41
CA GLY A 25 25.40 -10.10 4.45
C GLY A 25 24.18 -9.20 4.72
N MET A 26 24.31 -8.24 5.65
CA MET A 26 23.23 -7.30 5.95
C MET A 26 22.92 -6.35 4.80
N THR A 27 23.90 -5.96 3.98
CA THR A 27 23.63 -5.11 2.81
C THR A 27 22.89 -5.85 1.70
N LEU A 28 23.10 -7.17 1.57
CA LEU A 28 22.42 -8.01 0.57
C LEU A 28 20.95 -8.29 0.93
N ILE A 29 20.66 -8.50 2.23
CA ILE A 29 19.32 -8.84 2.71
C ILE A 29 18.50 -7.58 3.07
N GLY A 30 19.17 -6.47 3.36
CA GLY A 30 18.57 -5.26 3.93
C GLY A 30 18.62 -5.26 5.46
N SER A 31 18.45 -4.07 6.05
CA SER A 31 18.50 -3.94 7.51
C SER A 31 17.17 -4.38 8.16
N PRO A 32 17.19 -4.94 9.38
CA PRO A 32 15.97 -5.32 10.09
C PRO A 32 15.00 -4.14 10.29
N PHE A 33 15.53 -2.92 10.36
CA PHE A 33 14.73 -1.69 10.43
C PHE A 33 13.97 -1.43 9.13
N GLN A 34 14.63 -1.52 7.97
CA GLN A 34 13.96 -1.32 6.67
C GLN A 34 12.87 -2.37 6.41
N GLU A 35 13.13 -3.62 6.77
CA GLU A 35 12.14 -4.69 6.60
C GLU A 35 10.92 -4.47 7.49
N ARG A 36 11.11 -3.94 8.71
CA ARG A 36 10.00 -3.54 9.58
C ARG A 36 9.15 -2.43 8.94
N LEU A 37 9.78 -1.40 8.36
CA LEU A 37 9.05 -0.33 7.66
C LEU A 37 8.27 -0.88 6.46
N ARG A 38 8.89 -1.75 5.64
CA ARG A 38 8.21 -2.40 4.52
C ARG A 38 6.98 -3.18 4.97
N ARG A 39 7.06 -3.96 6.06
CA ARG A 39 5.92 -4.71 6.59
C ARG A 39 4.79 -3.81 7.07
N ILE A 40 5.12 -2.68 7.69
CA ILE A 40 4.12 -1.68 8.10
C ILE A 40 3.42 -1.10 6.86
N ASP A 41 4.15 -0.73 5.81
CA ASP A 41 3.58 -0.22 4.57
C ASP A 41 2.74 -1.28 3.83
N GLU A 42 3.17 -2.53 3.84
CA GLU A 42 2.39 -3.65 3.28
C GLU A 42 1.08 -3.87 4.06
N GLN A 43 1.11 -3.74 5.39
CA GLN A 43 -0.09 -3.78 6.21
C GLN A 43 -1.02 -2.61 5.87
N ARG A 44 -0.50 -1.38 5.74
CA ARG A 44 -1.29 -0.20 5.33
C ARG A 44 -2.01 -0.45 4.00
N LEU A 45 -1.30 -0.95 2.99
CA LEU A 45 -1.90 -1.31 1.71
C LEU A 45 -2.93 -2.44 1.83
N SER A 46 -2.68 -3.43 2.69
CA SER A 46 -3.65 -4.49 2.97
C SER A 46 -4.93 -3.93 3.58
N ASP A 47 -4.82 -3.01 4.53
CA ASP A 47 -5.95 -2.35 5.19
C ASP A 47 -6.77 -1.54 4.17
N LEU A 48 -6.12 -0.70 3.36
CA LEU A 48 -6.79 0.09 2.31
C LEU A 48 -7.52 -0.79 1.29
N ARG A 49 -6.92 -1.93 0.91
CA ARG A 49 -7.57 -2.93 0.03
C ARG A 49 -8.77 -3.58 0.71
N GLY A 50 -8.66 -3.91 2.00
CA GLY A 50 -9.77 -4.43 2.81
C GLY A 50 -10.95 -3.45 2.86
N ILE A 51 -10.68 -2.17 3.07
CA ILE A 51 -11.69 -1.10 3.06
C ILE A 51 -12.38 -1.01 1.70
N ARG A 52 -11.59 -0.89 0.61
CA ARG A 52 -12.12 -0.88 -0.76
C ARG A 52 -13.01 -2.10 -1.02
N ARG A 53 -12.55 -3.29 -0.63
CA ARG A 53 -13.30 -4.53 -0.86
C ARG A 53 -14.62 -4.56 -0.11
N ALA A 54 -14.65 -4.05 1.12
CA ALA A 54 -15.89 -3.94 1.90
C ALA A 54 -16.88 -2.97 1.24
N LEU A 55 -16.41 -1.83 0.74
CA LEU A 55 -17.24 -0.90 -0.04
C LEU A 55 -17.80 -1.57 -1.30
N GLU A 56 -16.98 -2.31 -2.05
CA GLU A 56 -17.45 -3.06 -3.23
C GLU A 56 -18.54 -4.07 -2.87
N ILE A 57 -18.42 -4.80 -1.77
CA ILE A 57 -19.42 -5.80 -1.34
C ILE A 57 -20.73 -5.14 -0.92
N LEU A 58 -20.65 -4.04 -0.17
CA LEU A 58 -21.83 -3.41 0.42
C LEU A 58 -22.56 -2.49 -0.55
N CYS A 59 -21.84 -1.87 -1.48
CA CYS A 59 -22.40 -0.82 -2.33
C CYS A 59 -22.61 -1.25 -3.79
N VAL A 60 -21.98 -2.33 -4.27
CA VAL A 60 -22.05 -2.73 -5.68
C VAL A 60 -22.75 -4.07 -5.87
N ASP A 61 -23.76 -4.09 -6.73
CA ASP A 61 -24.34 -5.32 -7.26
C ASP A 61 -23.68 -5.66 -8.60
N ARG A 62 -23.20 -6.90 -8.70
CA ARG A 62 -22.55 -7.46 -9.89
C ARG A 62 -23.32 -8.63 -10.51
N SER A 63 -24.55 -8.88 -10.07
CA SER A 63 -25.39 -10.00 -10.55
C SER A 63 -25.90 -9.79 -11.99
N GLY A 64 -26.01 -8.53 -12.44
CA GLY A 64 -26.49 -8.19 -13.79
C GLY A 64 -25.37 -7.98 -14.84
N ASP A 65 -25.77 -7.61 -16.06
CA ASP A 65 -24.87 -7.39 -17.20
C ASP A 65 -23.78 -6.32 -16.95
N ARG A 66 -24.03 -5.38 -16.03
CA ARG A 66 -23.08 -4.33 -15.65
C ARG A 66 -23.10 -4.11 -14.14
N PRO A 67 -21.94 -3.82 -13.51
CA PRO A 67 -21.90 -3.43 -12.11
C PRO A 67 -22.69 -2.14 -11.91
N ARG A 68 -23.48 -2.09 -10.84
CA ARG A 68 -24.29 -0.92 -10.49
C ARG A 68 -24.18 -0.62 -9.00
N LEU A 69 -24.27 0.66 -8.66
CA LEU A 69 -24.35 1.08 -7.27
C LEU A 69 -25.76 0.77 -6.76
N VAL A 70 -25.85 0.01 -5.67
CA VAL A 70 -27.12 -0.34 -5.00
C VAL A 70 -27.27 0.33 -3.63
N ALA A 71 -26.18 0.90 -3.11
CA ALA A 71 -26.19 1.70 -1.91
C ALA A 71 -25.16 2.84 -2.03
N ASP A 72 -25.51 4.00 -1.50
CA ASP A 72 -24.62 5.16 -1.48
C ASP A 72 -23.35 4.86 -0.67
N LEU A 73 -22.25 5.49 -1.08
CA LEU A 73 -21.00 5.45 -0.32
C LEU A 73 -21.25 5.99 1.09
N PRO A 74 -20.70 5.33 2.13
CA PRO A 74 -20.79 5.83 3.50
C PRO A 74 -20.09 7.19 3.57
N LYS A 75 -20.55 8.08 4.46
CA LYS A 75 -19.93 9.40 4.62
C LYS A 75 -18.60 9.31 5.37
N THR A 76 -18.41 8.25 6.16
CA THR A 76 -17.23 8.04 7.00
C THR A 76 -16.86 6.55 7.08
N LEU A 77 -15.60 6.26 7.45
CA LEU A 77 -15.17 4.88 7.72
C LEU A 77 -15.87 4.26 8.94
N ALA A 78 -16.30 5.08 9.91
CA ALA A 78 -17.07 4.58 11.05
C ALA A 78 -18.45 4.08 10.62
N GLU A 79 -19.10 4.78 9.68
CA GLU A 79 -20.36 4.32 9.08
C GLU A 79 -20.15 3.04 8.27
N LEU A 80 -19.05 2.92 7.53
CA LEU A 80 -18.68 1.68 6.84
C LEU A 80 -18.55 0.50 7.82
N ASP A 81 -17.86 0.69 8.96
CA ASP A 81 -17.70 -0.35 9.98
C ASP A 81 -19.05 -0.80 10.57
N LEU A 82 -19.93 0.16 10.87
CA LEU A 82 -21.27 -0.15 11.37
C LEU A 82 -22.06 -0.98 10.36
N ARG A 83 -22.07 -0.58 9.08
CA ARG A 83 -22.74 -1.34 8.01
C ARG A 83 -22.15 -2.74 7.84
N ALA A 84 -20.82 -2.85 7.89
CA ALA A 84 -20.11 -4.13 7.77
C ALA A 84 -20.41 -5.08 8.93
N ARG A 85 -20.61 -4.58 10.15
CA ARG A 85 -20.95 -5.40 11.33
C ARG A 85 -22.43 -5.75 11.44
N GLN A 86 -23.31 -4.91 10.89
CA GLN A 86 -24.76 -5.13 10.93
C GLN A 86 -25.22 -6.18 9.91
N GLY A 87 -24.48 -6.37 8.83
CA GLY A 87 -24.78 -7.37 7.81
C GLY A 87 -23.82 -8.56 7.85
N ASP A 88 -24.27 -9.70 7.36
CA ASP A 88 -23.43 -10.91 7.24
C ASP A 88 -22.58 -10.92 5.94
N ALA A 89 -22.58 -9.81 5.18
CA ALA A 89 -21.95 -9.74 3.87
C ALA A 89 -20.41 -9.60 3.92
N VAL A 90 -19.87 -9.01 4.98
CA VAL A 90 -18.43 -8.79 5.15
C VAL A 90 -17.90 -9.70 6.27
N PRO A 91 -17.30 -10.86 5.97
CA PRO A 91 -16.96 -11.86 6.98
C PRO A 91 -15.67 -11.54 7.77
N TRP A 92 -15.14 -10.32 7.69
CA TRP A 92 -13.91 -9.91 8.38
C TRP A 92 -14.08 -8.57 9.10
N ALA A 93 -13.30 -8.36 10.16
CA ALA A 93 -13.21 -7.08 10.85
C ALA A 93 -12.38 -6.09 10.03
N LEU A 94 -12.86 -4.85 9.88
CA LEU A 94 -12.15 -3.81 9.14
C LEU A 94 -11.03 -3.21 9.97
N SER A 95 -9.83 -3.16 9.38
CA SER A 95 -8.70 -2.41 9.92
C SER A 95 -8.76 -0.99 9.38
N LEU A 96 -9.28 -0.07 10.20
CA LEU A 96 -9.53 1.32 9.80
C LEU A 96 -8.49 2.31 10.32
N GLN A 97 -7.47 1.83 11.04
CA GLN A 97 -6.44 2.64 11.68
C GLN A 97 -5.05 2.22 11.22
N ASP A 98 -4.17 3.19 11.07
CA ASP A 98 -2.77 2.98 10.76
C ASP A 98 -2.10 2.10 11.84
N PRO A 99 -1.42 1.01 11.46
CA PRO A 99 -0.86 0.07 12.43
C PRO A 99 0.24 0.67 13.30
N ALA A 100 0.95 1.71 12.83
CA ALA A 100 2.02 2.38 13.54
C ALA A 100 1.52 3.56 14.38
N THR A 101 0.66 4.43 13.83
CA THR A 101 0.22 5.67 14.50
C THR A 101 -1.11 5.53 15.24
N LYS A 102 -1.90 4.50 14.93
CA LYS A 102 -3.27 4.31 15.41
C LYS A 102 -4.26 5.39 14.99
N ALA A 103 -3.85 6.33 14.14
CA ALA A 103 -4.74 7.30 13.54
C ALA A 103 -5.66 6.60 12.52
N PRO A 104 -6.93 7.00 12.39
CA PRO A 104 -7.79 6.47 11.34
C PRO A 104 -7.24 6.81 9.95
N TYR A 105 -7.42 5.92 8.99
CA TYR A 105 -7.12 6.25 7.59
C TYR A 105 -8.01 7.40 7.11
N GLU A 106 -7.47 8.23 6.23
CA GLU A 106 -8.26 9.29 5.63
C GLU A 106 -9.09 8.70 4.49
N TYR A 107 -10.38 9.03 4.52
CA TYR A 107 -11.36 8.62 3.53
C TYR A 107 -12.17 9.84 3.13
N ARG A 108 -12.30 10.04 1.82
CA ARG A 108 -13.12 11.13 1.26
C ARG A 108 -14.02 10.57 0.17
N PRO A 109 -15.34 10.47 0.39
CA PRO A 109 -16.26 10.21 -0.71
C PRO A 109 -16.20 11.39 -1.69
N LEU A 110 -16.17 11.10 -2.98
CA LEU A 110 -16.25 12.08 -4.06
C LEU A 110 -17.64 11.96 -4.70
N GLU A 111 -17.75 12.19 -6.00
CA GLU A 111 -18.99 12.06 -6.75
C GLU A 111 -19.26 10.59 -7.14
N ASP A 112 -20.55 10.24 -7.24
CA ASP A 112 -21.04 8.94 -7.67
C ASP A 112 -20.46 7.74 -6.89
N SER A 113 -19.58 6.97 -7.53
CA SER A 113 -18.95 5.77 -6.99
C SER A 113 -17.47 5.95 -6.71
N GLN A 114 -17.00 7.20 -6.72
CA GLN A 114 -15.62 7.57 -6.55
C GLN A 114 -15.32 8.00 -5.12
N PHE A 115 -14.10 7.71 -4.68
CA PHE A 115 -13.62 8.07 -3.36
C PHE A 115 -12.10 8.05 -3.30
N GLU A 116 -11.54 8.67 -2.27
CA GLU A 116 -10.13 8.60 -1.95
C GLU A 116 -9.88 7.84 -0.66
N LEU A 117 -8.78 7.08 -0.64
CA LEU A 117 -8.21 6.48 0.54
C LEU A 117 -6.74 6.87 0.66
N CYS A 118 -6.36 7.47 1.78
CA CYS A 118 -4.98 7.91 2.01
C CYS A 118 -4.33 7.18 3.18
N ALA A 119 -3.02 6.99 3.04
CA ALA A 119 -2.14 6.53 4.12
C ALA A 119 -0.80 7.28 4.07
N GLN A 120 -0.07 7.22 5.17
CA GLN A 120 1.30 7.69 5.27
C GLN A 120 2.24 6.50 5.05
N PHE A 121 3.04 6.51 3.99
CA PHE A 121 3.99 5.43 3.70
C PHE A 121 5.41 5.82 4.08
N ASP A 122 6.17 4.86 4.64
CA ASP A 122 7.56 5.09 5.03
C ASP A 122 8.52 4.91 3.83
N LEU A 123 8.18 4.01 2.90
CA LEU A 123 8.98 3.64 1.75
C LEU A 123 8.20 3.86 0.44
N SER A 124 8.94 4.18 -0.63
CA SER A 124 8.35 4.18 -1.97
C SER A 124 8.12 2.76 -2.46
N ARG A 125 6.99 2.53 -3.13
CA ARG A 125 6.65 1.26 -3.77
C ARG A 125 6.58 1.42 -5.28
N GLN A 126 7.37 0.62 -6.00
CA GLN A 126 7.31 0.52 -7.46
C GLN A 126 7.33 -0.95 -7.89
N ARG A 127 6.15 -1.54 -8.06
CA ARG A 127 5.94 -2.92 -8.50
C ARG A 127 5.36 -2.92 -9.92
N LYS A 128 5.89 -3.77 -10.80
CA LYS A 128 5.42 -3.88 -12.19
C LYS A 128 4.08 -4.60 -12.31
N TRP A 129 3.83 -5.59 -11.46
CA TRP A 129 2.64 -6.44 -11.52
C TRP A 129 1.41 -5.86 -10.81
N GLU A 130 1.59 -4.80 -10.03
CA GLU A 130 0.50 -4.15 -9.31
C GLU A 130 0.74 -2.63 -9.27
N PRO A 131 0.78 -1.98 -10.46
CA PRO A 131 1.22 -0.60 -10.58
C PRO A 131 0.22 0.41 -10.01
N PHE A 132 -1.07 0.04 -9.94
CA PHE A 132 -2.11 0.86 -9.32
C PHE A 132 -1.80 1.20 -7.86
N TRP A 133 -1.21 0.25 -7.12
CA TRP A 133 -0.82 0.44 -5.72
C TRP A 133 0.64 0.93 -5.58
N ASN A 134 1.23 1.52 -6.62
CA ASN A 134 2.52 2.18 -6.49
C ASN A 134 2.33 3.57 -5.90
N HIS A 135 3.27 3.96 -5.03
CA HIS A 135 3.21 5.23 -4.33
C HIS A 135 4.63 5.70 -3.98
N PRO A 136 4.85 7.02 -3.85
CA PRO A 136 6.06 7.54 -3.22
C PRO A 136 6.07 7.23 -1.72
N ALA A 137 7.22 7.45 -1.07
CA ALA A 137 7.23 7.61 0.38
C ALA A 137 6.51 8.92 0.74
N GLY A 138 5.90 8.97 1.92
CA GLY A 138 5.08 10.08 2.36
C GLY A 138 3.58 9.80 2.33
N LYS A 139 2.79 10.85 2.57
CA LYS A 139 1.33 10.79 2.43
C LYS A 139 0.97 10.57 0.96
N HIS A 140 0.15 9.56 0.70
CA HIS A 140 -0.37 9.28 -0.63
C HIS A 140 -1.85 8.87 -0.57
N CYS A 141 -2.63 9.38 -1.52
CA CYS A 141 -4.06 9.13 -1.65
C CYS A 141 -4.34 8.39 -2.96
N PHE A 142 -5.02 7.25 -2.85
CA PHE A 142 -5.50 6.50 -4.01
C PHE A 142 -6.92 6.94 -4.33
N GLN A 143 -7.14 7.45 -5.54
CA GLN A 143 -8.47 7.68 -6.07
C GLN A 143 -9.01 6.37 -6.65
N LEU A 144 -10.17 5.96 -6.16
CA LEU A 144 -10.80 4.68 -6.40
C LEU A 144 -12.21 4.91 -6.94
N ASP A 145 -12.67 3.99 -7.76
CA ASP A 145 -14.01 3.99 -8.34
C ASP A 145 -14.55 2.57 -8.23
N LEU A 146 -15.73 2.41 -7.62
CA LEU A 146 -16.33 1.09 -7.38
C LEU A 146 -16.95 0.49 -8.65
N LEU A 147 -17.34 1.32 -9.62
CA LEU A 147 -17.99 0.90 -10.86
C LEU A 147 -17.03 0.88 -12.05
N ALA A 148 -15.85 1.47 -11.93
CA ALA A 148 -14.78 1.32 -12.90
C ALA A 148 -14.49 -0.17 -13.11
N GLN A 149 -14.96 -0.70 -14.25
CA GLN A 149 -14.56 -2.03 -14.69
C GLN A 149 -13.04 -2.00 -14.82
N THR A 150 -12.35 -3.00 -14.26
CA THR A 150 -10.97 -3.33 -14.60
C THR A 150 -10.89 -3.78 -16.07
N ARG A 151 -11.22 -2.88 -17.00
CA ARG A 151 -10.80 -2.94 -18.40
C ARG A 151 -9.57 -2.06 -18.52
N GLY A 152 -8.42 -2.69 -18.29
CA GLY A 152 -7.13 -2.12 -18.65
C GLY A 152 -6.49 -1.26 -17.57
N LEU A 153 -5.28 -1.67 -17.19
CA LEU A 153 -4.30 -0.90 -16.44
C LEU A 153 -3.89 0.37 -17.21
N THR A 154 -4.73 1.39 -17.31
CA THR A 154 -4.34 2.72 -17.83
C THR A 154 -5.29 3.81 -17.32
N SER A 155 -5.21 4.18 -16.05
CA SER A 155 -5.72 5.47 -15.57
C SER A 155 -4.75 6.07 -14.56
N GLY A 156 -3.50 6.19 -15.01
CA GLY A 156 -2.50 7.10 -14.44
C GLY A 156 -1.90 8.02 -15.52
N LEU A 157 -2.45 8.02 -16.74
CA LEU A 157 -2.03 8.96 -17.77
C LEU A 157 -2.86 10.25 -17.58
N PRO A 158 -2.26 11.42 -17.31
CA PRO A 158 -2.98 12.67 -17.47
C PRO A 158 -3.53 12.75 -18.91
N PRO A 159 -4.68 13.42 -19.15
CA PRO A 159 -5.20 13.57 -20.50
C PRO A 159 -4.10 14.16 -21.38
N ALA A 160 -3.79 13.47 -22.49
CA ALA A 160 -2.83 13.96 -23.44
C ALA A 160 -3.29 15.35 -23.91
N SER A 161 -2.45 16.35 -23.68
CA SER A 161 -2.66 17.72 -24.18
C SER A 161 -2.98 17.67 -25.67
N PRO A 162 -3.99 18.42 -26.16
CA PRO A 162 -4.29 18.46 -27.58
C PRO A 162 -3.05 18.97 -28.33
N ARG A 163 -2.56 18.18 -29.29
CA ARG A 163 -1.56 18.65 -30.25
C ARG A 163 -2.17 19.80 -31.03
N SER A 164 -1.58 20.98 -30.94
CA SER A 164 -1.86 22.07 -31.87
C SER A 164 -1.34 21.66 -33.24
N ASP A 165 -2.25 21.32 -34.14
CA ASP A 165 -1.93 21.18 -35.56
C ASP A 165 -1.46 22.54 -36.10
N PRO A 166 -0.39 22.60 -36.91
CA PRO A 166 -0.03 23.83 -37.60
C PRO A 166 -1.10 24.09 -38.67
N ALA A 167 -1.66 25.30 -38.63
CA ALA A 167 -2.58 25.83 -39.64
C ALA A 167 -1.93 25.83 -41.04
N PRO A 168 -2.75 25.71 -42.11
CA PRO A 168 -2.27 25.60 -43.50
C PRO A 168 -1.55 26.84 -44.01
#